data_AF-A0A3D4U4N3-F1
#
_entry.id   AF-A0A3D4U4N3-F1
#
_cell.length_a   1.000
_cell.length_b   1.000
_cell.length_c   1.000
_cell.angle_alpha   90.00
_cell.angle_beta   90.00
_cell.angle_gamma   90.00
#
_symmetry.space_group_name_H-M   'P 1'
#
loop_
_entity.id
_entity.type
_entity.pdbx_description
1 polymer ?
#
loop_
_entity_poly.entity_id
_entity_poly.type
_entity_poly.pdbx_seq_one_letter_code
_entity_poly.pdbx_strand_id
1 'polypeptide(L)'
;MFTIKEFLRSEVKPALGCTEPGAVALAVARACEELQDRSAIDSITVKVSDSIYKNGMAVGIPGAYGAKGNAVAAALAALCGKS
;
A
#
# COMPACT_ATOMS: atom_id res chain seq x y z
N MET A 1 9.58 -39.36 0.60
CA MET A 1 9.04 -38.46 -0.43
C MET A 1 7.97 -37.62 0.23
N PHE A 2 8.07 -36.30 0.20
CA PHE A 2 7.04 -35.44 0.81
C PHE A 2 5.76 -35.45 -0.03
N THR A 3 4.61 -35.33 0.62
CA THR A 3 3.37 -35.01 -0.06
C THR A 3 3.36 -33.54 -0.49
N ILE A 4 2.55 -33.20 -1.49
CA ILE A 4 2.39 -31.80 -1.95
C ILE A 4 1.93 -30.87 -0.81
N LYS A 5 1.11 -31.38 0.12
CA LYS A 5 0.61 -30.61 1.27
C LYS A 5 1.72 -30.28 2.26
N GLU A 6 2.59 -31.24 2.55
CA GLU A 6 3.73 -31.04 3.46
C GLU A 6 4.73 -30.05 2.88
N PHE A 7 5.03 -30.16 1.58
CA PHE A 7 5.89 -29.22 0.88
C PHE A 7 5.32 -27.79 0.89
N LEU A 8 4.03 -27.61 0.57
CA LEU A 8 3.42 -26.28 0.62
C LEU A 8 3.41 -25.71 2.04
N ARG A 9 3.24 -26.54 3.06
CA ARG A 9 3.25 -26.07 4.46
C ARG A 9 4.65 -25.65 4.93
N SER A 10 5.72 -26.21 4.37
CA SER A 10 7.11 -25.81 4.68
C SER A 10 7.52 -24.56 3.89
N GLU A 11 7.13 -24.48 2.62
CA GLU A 11 7.63 -23.44 1.70
C GLU A 11 6.72 -22.20 1.59
N VAL A 12 5.41 -22.35 1.80
CA VAL A 12 4.47 -21.23 1.66
C VAL A 12 4.30 -20.52 3.00
N LYS A 13 4.73 -19.26 3.04
CA LYS A 13 4.44 -18.35 4.14
C LYS A 13 3.31 -17.39 3.76
N PRO A 14 2.38 -17.08 4.68
CA PRO A 14 1.38 -16.03 4.44
C PRO A 14 2.06 -14.71 4.09
N ALA A 15 1.62 -14.09 3.00
CA ALA A 15 2.02 -12.72 2.70
C ALA A 15 1.42 -11.79 3.76
N LEU A 16 2.27 -10.97 4.41
CA LEU A 16 1.84 -10.01 5.43
C LEU A 16 1.26 -8.71 4.82
N GLY A 17 1.35 -8.56 3.50
CA GLY A 17 0.82 -7.41 2.78
C GLY A 17 1.29 -7.38 1.32
N CYS A 18 0.93 -6.33 0.61
CA CYS A 18 1.47 -6.02 -0.71
C CYS A 18 2.38 -4.80 -0.63
N THR A 19 3.48 -4.85 -1.36
CA THR A 19 4.50 -3.80 -1.40
C THR A 19 4.00 -2.51 -2.05
N GLU A 20 3.06 -2.62 -2.98
CA GLU A 20 2.66 -1.53 -3.86
C GLU A 20 1.86 -0.43 -3.16
N PRO A 21 0.75 -0.72 -2.43
CA PRO A 21 0.06 0.32 -1.68
C PRO A 21 0.94 0.88 -0.55
N GLY A 22 1.82 0.05 0.03
CA GLY A 22 2.80 0.49 1.03
C GLY A 22 3.80 1.51 0.47
N ALA A 23 4.34 1.25 -0.72
CA ALA A 23 5.25 2.18 -1.40
C ALA A 23 4.55 3.50 -1.76
N VAL A 24 3.31 3.44 -2.24
CA VAL A 24 2.49 4.63 -2.52
C VAL A 24 2.24 5.42 -1.23
N ALA A 25 1.85 4.75 -0.15
CA ALA A 25 1.62 5.39 1.14
C ALA A 25 2.88 6.05 1.68
N LEU A 26 4.03 5.37 1.61
CA LEU A 26 5.31 5.91 2.07
C LEU A 26 5.71 7.17 1.29
N ALA A 27 5.60 7.13 -0.04
CA ALA A 27 5.92 8.27 -0.90
C ALA A 27 5.02 9.48 -0.60
N VAL A 28 3.71 9.25 -0.42
CA VAL A 28 2.76 10.32 -0.08
C VAL A 28 3.02 10.86 1.32
N ALA A 29 3.23 10.01 2.32
CA ALA A 29 3.53 10.42 3.69
C ALA A 29 4.79 11.31 3.73
N ARG A 30 5.86 10.89 3.03
CA ARG A 30 7.09 11.67 2.95
C ARG A 30 6.86 13.03 2.29
N ALA A 31 6.18 13.07 1.14
CA ALA A 31 5.87 14.33 0.46
C ALA A 31 5.01 15.27 1.32
N CYS A 32 4.08 14.72 2.11
CA CYS A 32 3.26 15.51 3.03
C CYS A 32 4.06 16.08 4.21
N GLU A 33 5.16 15.43 4.62
CA GLU A 33 6.06 15.94 5.67
C GLU A 33 6.97 17.07 5.19
N GLU A 34 7.15 17.24 3.88
CA GLU A 34 7.86 18.40 3.31
C GLU A 34 7.00 19.67 3.32
N LEU A 35 5.67 19.53 3.51
CA LEU A 35 4.77 20.66 3.62
C LEU A 35 4.78 21.23 5.05
N GLN A 36 4.77 22.56 5.16
CA GLN A 36 4.67 23.23 6.46
C GLN A 36 3.33 22.99 7.15
N ASP A 37 2.26 22.85 6.36
CA ASP A 37 0.91 22.57 6.82
C ASP A 37 0.27 21.48 5.95
N ARG A 38 0.03 20.31 6.55
CA ARG A 38 -0.61 19.16 5.90
C ARG A 38 -2.09 19.40 5.60
N SER A 39 -2.75 20.32 6.31
CA SER A 39 -4.16 20.64 6.05
C SER A 39 -4.38 21.42 4.74
N ALA A 40 -3.30 22.00 4.18
CA ALA A 40 -3.33 22.73 2.92
C ALA A 40 -3.27 21.84 1.67
N ILE A 41 -3.31 20.51 1.82
CA ILE A 41 -3.29 19.57 0.68
C ILE A 41 -4.63 19.66 -0.06
N ASP A 42 -4.61 20.26 -1.25
CA ASP A 42 -5.77 20.33 -2.15
C ASP A 42 -5.91 19.06 -3.01
N SER A 43 -4.80 18.55 -3.54
CA SER A 43 -4.81 17.35 -4.39
C SER A 43 -3.52 16.54 -4.30
N ILE A 44 -3.60 15.25 -4.62
CA ILE A 44 -2.47 14.31 -4.63
C ILE A 44 -2.42 13.63 -5.99
N THR A 45 -1.28 13.73 -6.67
CA THR A 45 -1.01 12.97 -7.89
C THR A 45 0.13 12.00 -7.62
N VAL A 46 -0.15 10.71 -7.72
CA VAL A 46 0.85 9.65 -7.58
C VAL A 46 1.19 9.10 -8.96
N LYS A 47 2.47 9.20 -9.35
CA LYS A 47 2.99 8.57 -10.57
C LYS A 47 3.69 7.27 -10.19
N VAL A 48 3.27 6.18 -10.83
CA VAL A 48 3.82 4.84 -10.61
C VAL A 48 4.01 4.15 -11.96
N SER A 49 4.79 3.06 -11.99
CA SER A 49 4.85 2.19 -13.17
C SER A 49 3.59 1.34 -13.30
N ASP A 50 3.33 0.82 -14.50
CA ASP A 50 2.20 -0.09 -14.77
C ASP A 50 2.16 -1.30 -13.82
N SER A 51 3.34 -1.80 -13.45
CA SER A 51 3.49 -2.90 -12.50
C SER A 51 2.99 -2.53 -11.11
N ILE A 52 3.38 -1.36 -10.58
CA ILE A 52 2.92 -0.89 -9.28
C ILE A 52 1.42 -0.56 -9.32
N TYR A 53 0.95 0.01 -10.43
CA TYR A 53 -0.46 0.31 -10.61
C TYR A 53 -1.30 -0.97 -10.55
N LYS A 54 -1.05 -1.95 -11.44
CA LYS A 54 -1.87 -3.16 -11.57
C LYS A 54 -1.80 -4.06 -10.33
N ASN A 55 -0.62 -4.17 -9.71
CA ASN A 55 -0.45 -5.04 -8.55
C ASN A 55 -1.08 -4.43 -7.29
N GLY A 56 -1.10 -3.09 -7.18
CA GLY A 56 -1.62 -2.40 -6.02
C GLY A 56 -3.11 -2.06 -6.08
N MET A 57 -3.72 -1.94 -7.27
CA MET A 57 -5.07 -1.39 -7.42
C MET A 57 -6.20 -2.15 -6.70
N ALA A 58 -6.05 -3.48 -6.53
CA ALA A 58 -7.08 -4.32 -5.91
C ALA A 58 -6.70 -4.82 -4.51
N VAL A 59 -5.56 -4.37 -3.96
CA VAL A 59 -5.07 -4.81 -2.65
C VAL A 59 -5.96 -4.24 -1.56
N GLY A 60 -6.47 -5.12 -0.68
CA GLY A 60 -7.23 -4.71 0.49
C GLY A 60 -6.37 -3.96 1.50
N ILE A 61 -6.90 -2.85 2.02
CA ILE A 61 -6.24 -2.08 3.07
C ILE A 61 -6.80 -2.50 4.43
N PRO A 62 -5.95 -3.05 5.34
CA PRO A 62 -6.38 -3.45 6.67
C PRO A 62 -7.04 -2.29 7.44
N GLY A 63 -8.14 -2.57 8.14
CA GLY A 63 -8.86 -1.56 8.93
C GLY A 63 -9.66 -0.54 8.12
N ALA A 64 -9.64 -0.61 6.78
CA ALA A 64 -10.34 0.34 5.90
C ALA A 64 -11.72 -0.16 5.42
N TYR A 65 -12.41 -0.97 6.21
CA TYR A 65 -13.78 -1.47 5.92
C TYR A 65 -13.96 -2.05 4.51
N GLY A 66 -12.96 -2.77 4.01
CA GLY A 66 -13.00 -3.40 2.68
C GLY A 66 -12.56 -2.49 1.53
N ALA A 67 -12.15 -1.24 1.82
CA ALA A 67 -11.52 -0.37 0.84
C ALA A 67 -10.19 -0.94 0.34
N LYS A 68 -9.87 -0.65 -0.92
CA LYS A 68 -8.76 -1.28 -1.64
C LYS A 68 -8.04 -0.27 -2.52
N GLY A 69 -6.78 -0.57 -2.82
CA GLY A 69 -6.07 0.08 -3.90
C GLY A 69 -5.13 1.21 -3.50
N ASN A 70 -4.28 1.57 -4.47
CA ASN A 70 -3.26 2.61 -4.35
C ASN A 70 -3.84 3.98 -3.98
N ALA A 71 -5.02 4.34 -4.51
CA ALA A 71 -5.66 5.61 -4.22
C ALA A 71 -6.07 5.74 -2.74
N VAL A 72 -6.61 4.65 -2.16
CA VAL A 72 -6.96 4.61 -0.73
C VAL A 72 -5.71 4.70 0.13
N ALA A 73 -4.65 3.99 -0.24
CA ALA A 73 -3.37 4.07 0.47
C ALA A 73 -2.78 5.49 0.45
N ALA A 74 -2.83 6.17 -0.70
CA ALA A 74 -2.42 7.57 -0.83
C ALA A 74 -3.24 8.50 0.07
N ALA A 75 -4.57 8.39 0.04
CA ALA A 75 -5.46 9.22 0.84
C ALA A 75 -5.21 9.02 2.35
N LEU A 76 -5.07 7.77 2.81
CA LEU A 76 -4.76 7.47 4.21
C LEU A 76 -3.40 8.05 4.62
N ALA A 77 -2.38 7.90 3.77
CA ALA A 77 -1.06 8.45 4.05
C ALA A 77 -1.06 9.97 4.18
N ALA A 78 -1.80 10.67 3.33
CA ALA A 78 -1.95 12.12 3.42
C ALA A 78 -2.68 12.56 4.70
N LEU A 79 -3.68 11.81 5.14
CA LEU A 79 -4.43 12.15 6.36
C LEU A 79 -3.64 11.83 7.64
N CYS A 80 -3.03 10.65 7.75
CA CYS A 80 -2.44 10.18 9.00
C CYS A 80 -1.09 9.46 8.89
N GLY A 81 -0.53 9.32 7.68
CA GLY A 81 0.76 8.66 7.46
C GLY A 81 1.94 9.44 8.05
N LYS A 82 2.99 8.72 8.45
CA LYS A 82 4.31 9.25 8.86
C LYS A 82 5.38 8.40 8.18
N SER A 83 6.45 9.02 7.66
CA SER A 83 7.51 8.32 6.90
C SER A 83 8.74 7.99 7.73
#